data_AF-A0A6C0C0B2-F1
#
_entry.id   AF-A0A6C0C0B2-F1
#
_cell.length_a   1.000
_cell.length_b   1.000
_cell.length_c   1.000
_cell.angle_alpha   90.00
_cell.angle_beta   90.00
_cell.angle_gamma   90.00
#
_symmetry.space_group_name_H-M   'P 1'
#
loop_
_entity.id
_entity.type
_entity.pdbx_description
1 polymer ?
#
loop_
_entity_poly.entity_id
_entity_poly.type
_entity_poly.pdbx_seq_one_letter_code
_entity_poly.pdbx_strand_id
1 'polypeptide(L)'
;MDDTHKNIIMFYHTTLRNVGLYTSISFGALGYSRYYRGKSQSYNIGLIIVGLMFNLIAFIINYYFLDDMKSLLHAYKENPDASESLDKWMLIPQVVIVLQISLFLFGTYTLFKNIRQ
;
A
#
# COMPACT_ATOMS: atom_id res chain seq x y z
N MET A 1 -3.32 -24.45 -19.34
CA MET A 1 -4.07 -23.20 -19.14
C MET A 1 -4.37 -22.93 -17.65
N ASP A 2 -4.52 -23.96 -16.82
CA ASP A 2 -4.82 -23.84 -15.37
C ASP A 2 -3.68 -23.24 -14.52
N ASP A 3 -2.43 -23.69 -14.72
CA ASP A 3 -1.30 -23.30 -13.86
C ASP A 3 -0.94 -21.82 -13.94
N THR A 4 -0.95 -21.23 -15.14
CA THR A 4 -0.60 -19.82 -15.32
C THR A 4 -1.62 -18.89 -14.68
N HIS A 5 -2.91 -19.18 -14.82
CA HIS A 5 -3.98 -18.42 -14.20
C HIS A 5 -3.92 -18.51 -12.66
N LYS A 6 -3.71 -19.72 -12.15
CA LYS A 6 -3.51 -19.97 -10.71
C LYS A 6 -2.30 -19.22 -10.15
N ASN A 7 -1.18 -19.18 -10.86
CA ASN A 7 0.01 -18.45 -10.45
C ASN A 7 -0.22 -16.94 -10.41
N ILE A 8 -0.96 -16.38 -11.37
CA ILE A 8 -1.32 -14.95 -11.37
C ILE A 8 -2.20 -14.60 -10.17
N ILE A 9 -3.21 -15.43 -9.86
CA ILE A 9 -4.07 -15.23 -8.68
C ILE A 9 -3.27 -15.36 -7.38
N MET A 10 -2.36 -16.33 -7.30
CA MET A 10 -1.50 -16.50 -6.13
C MET A 10 -0.56 -15.31 -5.93
N PHE A 11 0.06 -14.83 -7.01
CA PHE A 11 0.86 -13.61 -7.00
C PHE A 11 0.01 -12.42 -6.54
N TYR A 12 -1.20 -12.29 -7.06
CA TYR A 12 -2.14 -11.24 -6.68
C TYR A 12 -2.41 -11.23 -5.16
N HIS A 13 -2.83 -12.36 -4.60
CA HIS A 13 -3.13 -12.45 -3.17
C HIS A 13 -1.90 -12.22 -2.29
N THR A 14 -0.74 -12.74 -2.71
CA THR A 14 0.52 -12.59 -1.95
C THR A 14 0.96 -11.13 -1.93
N THR A 15 0.90 -10.44 -3.06
CA THR A 15 1.26 -9.03 -3.14
C THR A 15 0.28 -8.17 -2.36
N LEU A 16 -1.02 -8.41 -2.49
CA LEU A 16 -2.05 -7.71 -1.70
C LEU A 16 -1.81 -7.87 -0.19
N ARG A 17 -1.48 -9.08 0.27
CA ARG A 17 -1.14 -9.35 1.67
C ARG A 17 0.07 -8.55 2.12
N ASN A 18 1.12 -8.49 1.31
CA ASN A 18 2.32 -7.71 1.62
C ASN A 18 2.00 -6.22 1.73
N VAL A 19 1.26 -5.67 0.76
CA VAL A 19 0.78 -4.29 0.79
C VAL A 19 -0.03 -4.01 2.05
N GLY A 20 -0.94 -4.91 2.42
CA GLY A 20 -1.72 -4.83 3.65
C GLY A 20 -0.84 -4.82 4.90
N LEU A 21 0.13 -5.75 4.99
CA LEU A 21 1.05 -5.86 6.13
C LEU A 21 1.86 -4.57 6.35
N TYR A 22 2.48 -4.03 5.30
CA TYR A 22 3.26 -2.80 5.40
C TYR A 22 2.37 -1.59 5.75
N THR A 23 1.15 -1.54 5.20
CA THR A 23 0.18 -0.49 5.53
C THR A 23 -0.27 -0.59 7.00
N SER A 24 -0.49 -1.80 7.54
CA SER A 24 -0.84 -2.00 8.94
C SER A 24 0.29 -1.59 9.89
N ILE A 25 1.56 -1.92 9.55
CA ILE A 25 2.72 -1.49 10.34
C ILE A 25 2.83 0.04 10.33
N SER A 26 2.63 0.67 9.18
CA SER A 26 2.58 2.13 9.06
C SER A 26 1.52 2.74 9.96
N PHE A 27 0.28 2.24 9.88
CA PHE A 27 -0.83 2.70 10.71
C PHE A 27 -0.56 2.51 12.20
N GLY A 28 0.02 1.37 12.58
CA GLY A 28 0.43 1.07 13.95
C GLY A 28 1.48 2.04 14.47
N ALA A 29 2.52 2.34 13.68
CA ALA A 29 3.55 3.30 14.04
C ALA A 29 2.99 4.72 14.20
N LEU A 30 2.14 5.18 13.28
CA LEU A 30 1.46 6.48 13.36
C LEU A 30 0.48 6.55 14.54
N GLY A 31 -0.21 5.46 14.86
CA GLY A 31 -1.08 5.36 16.03
C GLY A 31 -0.30 5.40 17.33
N TYR A 32 0.79 4.63 17.41
CA TYR A 32 1.66 4.57 18.59
C TYR A 32 2.40 5.88 18.84
N SER A 33 2.74 6.64 17.79
CA SER A 33 3.31 7.98 17.94
C SER A 33 2.39 8.91 18.74
N ARG A 34 1.06 8.77 18.61
CA ARG A 34 0.08 9.58 19.35
C ARG A 34 0.14 9.34 20.85
N TYR A 35 0.46 8.13 21.29
CA TYR A 35 0.63 7.82 22.71
C TYR A 35 1.82 8.58 23.34
N TYR A 36 2.86 8.83 22.56
CA TYR A 36 4.05 9.58 23.01
C TYR A 36 3.96 11.10 22.82
N ARG A 37 2.85 11.60 22.24
CA ARG A 37 2.64 13.04 22.05
C ARG A 37 2.60 13.75 23.41
N GLY A 38 3.51 14.69 23.63
CA GLY A 38 3.64 15.43 24.90
C GLY A 38 4.49 14.74 25.98
N LYS A 39 4.87 13.46 25.80
CA LYS A 39 5.82 12.77 26.71
C LYS A 39 7.25 12.87 26.22
N SER A 40 7.48 12.51 24.95
CA SER A 40 8.80 12.63 24.33
C SER A 40 8.66 12.95 22.85
N GLN A 41 9.11 14.14 22.48
CA GLN A 41 9.03 14.66 21.11
C GLN A 41 9.87 13.81 20.14
N SER A 42 11.07 13.38 20.55
CA SER A 42 11.96 12.56 19.72
C SER A 42 11.35 11.20 19.37
N TYR A 43 10.72 10.52 20.33
CA TYR A 43 10.05 9.23 20.07
C TYR A 43 8.83 9.39 19.17
N ASN A 44 8.02 10.42 19.38
CA ASN A 44 6.87 10.70 18.52
C ASN A 44 7.30 10.98 17.07
N ILE A 45 8.30 11.84 16.86
CA ILE A 45 8.83 12.15 15.52
C ILE A 45 9.42 10.88 14.87
N GLY A 46 10.22 10.10 15.61
CA GLY A 46 10.80 8.86 15.11
C GLY A 46 9.74 7.86 14.65
N LEU A 47 8.69 7.65 15.45
CA LEU A 47 7.58 6.75 15.09
C LEU A 47 6.79 7.24 13.88
N ILE A 48 6.60 8.55 13.73
CA ILE A 48 5.95 9.11 12.52
C ILE A 48 6.81 8.83 11.28
N ILE A 49 8.13 9.03 11.37
CA ILE A 49 9.06 8.76 10.26
C ILE A 49 9.02 7.28 9.89
N VAL A 50 9.10 6.38 10.87
CA VAL A 50 9.00 4.92 10.64
C VAL A 50 7.66 4.57 9.97
N GLY A 51 6.55 5.16 10.43
CA GLY A 51 5.25 4.98 9.82
C GLY A 51 5.20 5.45 8.37
N LEU A 52 5.78 6.61 8.06
CA LEU A 52 5.87 7.13 6.69
C LEU A 52 6.74 6.26 5.79
N MET A 53 7.87 5.74 6.29
CA MET A 53 8.74 4.83 5.52
C MET A 53 8.01 3.53 5.16
N PHE A 54 7.32 2.91 6.11
CA PHE A 54 6.55 1.69 5.82
C PHE A 54 5.38 1.95 4.87
N ASN A 55 4.72 3.12 4.97
CA ASN A 55 3.69 3.50 4.01
C ASN A 55 4.26 3.67 2.60
N LEU A 56 5.44 4.29 2.48
CA LEU A 56 6.12 4.49 1.21
C LEU A 56 6.50 3.15 0.57
N ILE A 57 7.04 2.21 1.36
CA ILE A 57 7.32 0.85 0.88
C ILE A 57 6.04 0.17 0.39
N ALA A 58 4.95 0.25 1.17
CA ALA A 58 3.65 -0.31 0.79
C ALA A 58 3.13 0.29 -0.53
N PHE A 59 3.31 1.60 -0.70
CA PHE A 59 2.93 2.32 -1.92
C PHE A 59 3.75 1.87 -3.12
N ILE A 60 5.07 1.75 -2.99
CA ILE A 60 5.96 1.31 -4.08
C ILE A 60 5.59 -0.10 -4.53
N ILE A 61 5.39 -1.03 -3.59
CA ILE A 61 4.98 -2.41 -3.91
C ILE A 61 3.64 -2.40 -4.66
N ASN A 62 2.67 -1.63 -4.18
CA ASN A 62 1.34 -1.57 -4.79
C ASN A 62 1.35 -0.89 -6.17
N TYR A 63 2.23 0.10 -6.36
CA TYR A 63 2.42 0.78 -7.64
C TYR A 63 2.98 -0.18 -8.71
N TYR A 64 4.08 -0.87 -8.40
CA TYR A 64 4.67 -1.85 -9.32
C TYR A 64 3.72 -3.01 -9.59
N PHE A 65 3.01 -3.47 -8.56
CA PHE A 65 2.00 -4.51 -8.72
C PHE A 65 0.90 -4.15 -9.72
N LEU A 66 0.41 -2.91 -9.64
CA LEU A 66 -0.63 -2.42 -10.54
C LEU A 66 -0.11 -2.26 -11.98
N ASP A 67 1.15 -1.88 -12.16
CA ASP A 67 1.82 -1.82 -13.46
C ASP A 67 2.02 -3.20 -14.08
N ASP A 68 2.47 -4.18 -13.28
CA ASP A 68 2.61 -5.58 -13.69
C ASP A 68 1.26 -6.18 -14.09
N MET A 69 0.20 -5.93 -13.30
CA MET A 69 -1.15 -6.41 -13.61
C MET A 69 -1.70 -5.83 -14.92
N LYS A 70 -1.48 -4.54 -15.19
CA LYS A 70 -1.87 -3.90 -16.45
C LYS A 70 -1.14 -4.51 -17.64
N SER A 71 0.16 -4.74 -17.48
CA SER A 71 1.00 -5.36 -18.51
C SER A 71 0.55 -6.78 -18.82
N LEU A 72 0.20 -7.56 -17.79
CA LEU A 72 -0.38 -8.89 -17.94
C LEU A 72 -1.75 -8.84 -18.63
N LEU A 73 -2.65 -7.96 -18.19
CA LEU A 73 -3.97 -7.81 -18.82
C LEU A 73 -3.86 -7.50 -20.32
N HIS A 74 -2.92 -6.62 -20.70
CA HIS A 74 -2.68 -6.29 -22.09
C HIS A 74 -2.15 -7.47 -22.91
N ALA A 75 -1.33 -8.34 -22.32
CA ALA A 75 -0.82 -9.54 -22.97
C ALA A 75 -1.90 -10.64 -23.15
N TYR A 76 -2.91 -10.69 -22.28
CA TYR A 76 -3.99 -11.69 -22.33
C TYR A 76 -5.27 -11.24 -23.07
N LYS A 77 -5.22 -10.09 -23.76
CA LYS A 77 -6.36 -9.49 -24.50
C LYS A 77 -7.04 -10.41 -25.52
N GLU A 78 -6.40 -11.52 -25.92
CA GLU A 78 -6.98 -12.50 -26.85
C GLU A 78 -8.06 -13.41 -26.21
N ASN A 79 -8.17 -13.43 -24.87
CA ASN A 79 -9.19 -14.23 -24.17
C ASN A 79 -10.21 -13.31 -23.45
N PRO A 80 -11.40 -13.08 -24.02
CA PRO A 80 -12.40 -12.14 -23.47
C PRO A 80 -12.88 -12.50 -22.05
N ASP A 81 -13.01 -13.78 -21.71
CA ASP A 81 -13.44 -14.21 -20.36
C ASP A 81 -12.38 -13.96 -19.28
N ALA A 82 -11.09 -14.05 -19.66
CA ALA A 82 -9.98 -13.80 -18.75
C ALA A 82 -9.80 -12.30 -18.46
N SER A 83 -10.09 -11.43 -19.43
CA SER A 83 -9.94 -9.99 -19.25
C SER A 83 -10.96 -9.41 -18.28
N GLU A 84 -12.22 -9.86 -18.33
CA GLU A 84 -13.27 -9.34 -17.43
C GLU A 84 -13.02 -9.73 -15.96
N SER A 85 -12.52 -10.95 -15.75
CA SER A 85 -12.17 -11.42 -14.40
C SER A 85 -11.00 -10.63 -13.83
N LEU A 86 -9.94 -10.38 -14.62
CA LEU A 86 -8.75 -9.64 -14.18
C LEU A 86 -9.01 -8.16 -13.93
N ASP A 87 -9.89 -7.53 -14.71
CA ASP A 87 -10.24 -6.11 -14.55
C ASP A 87 -10.89 -5.83 -13.18
N LYS A 88 -11.74 -6.74 -12.69
CA LYS A 88 -12.34 -6.65 -11.34
C LYS A 88 -11.29 -6.64 -10.23
N TRP A 89 -10.22 -7.42 -10.37
CA TRP A 89 -9.15 -7.49 -9.38
C TRP A 89 -8.26 -6.25 -9.36
N MET A 90 -8.21 -5.47 -10.45
CA MET A 90 -7.40 -4.23 -10.51
C MET A 90 -7.98 -3.07 -9.71
N LEU A 91 -9.28 -3.10 -9.39
CA LEU A 91 -9.94 -2.06 -8.60
C LEU A 91 -9.39 -1.98 -7.17
N ILE A 92 -9.06 -3.12 -6.57
CA ILE A 92 -8.61 -3.17 -5.17
C ILE A 92 -7.24 -2.48 -5.00
N PRO A 93 -6.19 -2.79 -5.78
CA PRO A 93 -4.90 -2.09 -5.72
C PRO A 93 -5.03 -0.57 -5.92
N GLN A 94 -5.89 -0.14 -6.85
CA GLN A 94 -6.16 1.29 -7.10
C GLN A 94 -6.71 2.00 -5.87
N VAL A 95 -7.71 1.42 -5.22
CA VAL A 95 -8.30 1.96 -3.98
C VAL A 95 -7.24 2.02 -2.88
N VAL A 96 -6.40 0.98 -2.77
CA VAL A 96 -5.32 0.95 -1.76
C VAL A 96 -4.28 2.05 -2.00
N ILE A 97 -3.94 2.36 -3.26
CA ILE A 97 -3.06 3.51 -3.59
C ILE A 97 -3.67 4.81 -3.06
N VAL A 98 -4.96 5.05 -3.29
CA VAL A 98 -5.64 6.27 -2.81
C VAL A 98 -5.59 6.37 -1.28
N LEU A 99 -5.80 5.24 -0.58
CA LEU A 99 -5.68 5.19 0.88
C LEU A 99 -4.24 5.46 1.35
N GLN A 100 -3.23 4.89 0.70
CA GLN A 100 -1.83 5.11 1.02
C GLN A 100 -1.40 6.55 0.81
N ILE A 101 -1.83 7.19 -0.29
CA ILE A 101 -1.61 8.63 -0.53
C ILE A 101 -2.24 9.45 0.59
N SER A 102 -3.48 9.15 0.95
CA SER A 102 -4.19 9.83 2.04
C SER A 102 -3.43 9.70 3.36
N LEU A 103 -2.96 8.49 3.70
CA LEU A 103 -2.15 8.25 4.88
C LEU A 103 -0.82 9.00 4.86
N PHE A 104 -0.18 9.07 3.70
CA PHE A 104 1.07 9.78 3.53
C PHE A 104 0.89 11.28 3.76
N LEU A 105 -0.18 11.88 3.22
CA LEU A 105 -0.53 13.28 3.44
C LEU A 105 -0.83 13.55 4.93
N PHE A 106 -1.61 12.68 5.59
CA PHE A 106 -1.88 12.85 7.02
C PHE A 106 -0.63 12.68 7.89
N GLY A 107 0.23 11.71 7.56
CA GLY A 107 1.49 11.46 8.28
C GLY A 107 2.46 12.63 8.13
N THR A 108 2.64 13.15 6.91
CA THR A 108 3.51 14.30 6.66
C THR A 108 2.96 15.58 7.31
N TYR A 109 1.66 15.84 7.22
CA TYR A 109 1.02 16.95 7.95
C TYR A 109 1.25 16.85 9.46
N THR A 110 1.11 15.64 10.02
CA THR A 110 1.36 15.39 11.44
C THR A 110 2.83 15.64 11.80
N LEU A 111 3.76 15.25 10.94
CA LEU A 111 5.19 15.49 11.12
C LEU A 111 5.49 17.01 11.16
N PHE A 112 5.02 17.76 10.16
CA PHE A 112 5.20 19.21 10.09
C PHE A 112 4.65 19.93 11.32
N LYS A 113 3.47 19.51 11.80
CA LYS A 113 2.86 20.07 13.00
C LYS A 113 3.71 19.80 14.25
N ASN A 114 4.24 18.59 14.43
CA ASN A 114 5.04 18.24 15.61
C ASN A 114 6.46 18.81 15.59
N ILE A 115 7.01 19.17 14.42
CA ILE A 115 8.30 19.86 14.31
C ILE A 115 8.16 21.35 14.62
N ARG A 116 7.02 21.96 14.28
CA ARG A 116 6.75 23.39 14.53
C ARG A 116 6.31 23.70 15.96
N GLN A 117 5.89 22.69 16.71
CA GLN A 117 5.53 22.75 18.14
C GLN A 117 6.76 22.58 19.01
#